data_AF-A0A9W8JEY0-F1
#
_entry.id   AF-A0A9W8JEY0-F1
#
_cell.length_a   1.000
_cell.length_b   1.000
_cell.length_c   1.000
_cell.angle_alpha   90.00
_cell.angle_beta   90.00
_cell.angle_gamma   90.00
#
_symmetry.space_group_name_H-M   'P 1'
#
loop_
_entity.id
_entity.type
_entity.pdbx_description
1 polymer ?
#
loop_
_entity_poly.entity_id
_entity_poly.type
_entity_poly.pdbx_seq_one_letter_code
_entity_poly.pdbx_strand_id
1 'polypeptide(L)'
;MFASLVRRSAPSVAESIQRLLPKDLPPSLAPKIGNLYEVLSRTPTGGVGKKVYQLRWKGKQIDDCYWVVTRSKFKCEGSHGKAWGHLYWKGKNVSPREERIRGALKYSWAEGSS
;
A
#
# COMPACT_ATOMS: atom_id res chain seq x y z
N MET A 1 -59.17 4.72 12.01
CA MET A 1 -57.73 4.56 12.35
C MET A 1 -57.04 3.87 11.17
N PHE A 2 -56.57 4.62 10.17
CA PHE A 2 -55.84 4.04 9.04
C PHE A 2 -54.36 4.00 9.37
N ALA A 3 -53.79 2.80 9.44
CA ALA A 3 -52.36 2.61 9.64
C ALA A 3 -51.61 3.15 8.42
N SER A 4 -50.82 4.20 8.63
CA SER A 4 -49.90 4.75 7.64
C SER A 4 -48.83 3.70 7.32
N LEU A 5 -48.93 3.09 6.14
CA LEU A 5 -47.89 2.22 5.57
C LEU A 5 -46.66 3.08 5.24
N VAL A 6 -45.66 3.02 6.12
CA VAL A 6 -44.34 3.61 5.86
C VAL A 6 -43.71 2.85 4.70
N ARG A 7 -43.60 3.49 3.53
CA ARG A 7 -42.79 2.97 2.41
C ARG A 7 -41.33 2.96 2.85
N ARG A 8 -40.72 1.77 2.96
CA ARG A 8 -39.26 1.65 3.05
C ARG A 8 -38.67 2.13 1.72
N SER A 9 -37.84 3.17 1.77
CA SER A 9 -37.02 3.61 0.63
C SER A 9 -36.16 2.45 0.13
N ALA A 10 -36.01 2.33 -1.19
CA ALA A 10 -35.07 1.38 -1.77
C ALA A 10 -33.65 1.71 -1.26
N PRO A 11 -32.81 0.68 -1.01
CA PRO A 11 -31.42 0.93 -0.64
C PRO A 11 -30.73 1.70 -1.75
N SER A 12 -29.89 2.66 -1.37
CA SER A 12 -29.09 3.39 -2.36
C SER A 12 -28.17 2.43 -3.12
N VAL A 13 -27.70 2.85 -4.31
CA VAL A 13 -26.71 2.08 -5.07
C VAL A 13 -25.47 1.80 -4.21
N ALA A 14 -25.06 2.75 -3.38
CA ALA A 14 -23.94 2.58 -2.44
C ALA A 14 -24.19 1.47 -1.41
N GLU A 15 -25.37 1.42 -0.80
CA GLU A 15 -25.74 0.34 0.14
C GLU A 15 -25.79 -1.02 -0.56
N SER A 16 -26.29 -1.05 -1.78
CA SER A 16 -26.36 -2.28 -2.57
C SER A 16 -24.95 -2.80 -2.91
N ILE A 17 -24.03 -1.89 -3.30
CA ILE A 17 -22.62 -2.23 -3.52
C ILE A 17 -21.98 -2.73 -2.23
N GLN A 18 -22.19 -2.06 -1.09
CA GLN A 18 -21.62 -2.50 0.19
C GLN A 18 -22.07 -3.90 0.60
N ARG A 19 -23.33 -4.27 0.33
CA ARG A 19 -23.84 -5.62 0.59
C ARG A 19 -23.22 -6.69 -0.32
N LEU A 20 -22.77 -6.29 -1.51
CA LEU A 20 -22.12 -7.17 -2.49
C LEU A 20 -20.61 -7.30 -2.25
N LEU A 21 -20.00 -6.40 -1.46
CA LEU A 21 -18.59 -6.52 -1.11
C LEU A 21 -18.39 -7.70 -0.15
N PRO A 22 -17.37 -8.54 -0.37
CA PRO A 22 -17.05 -9.63 0.54
C PRO A 22 -16.64 -9.06 1.90
N LYS A 23 -17.07 -9.72 2.99
CA LYS A 23 -16.75 -9.30 4.36
C LYS A 23 -15.25 -9.28 4.62
N ASP A 24 -14.55 -10.28 4.07
CA ASP A 24 -13.11 -10.39 4.10
C ASP A 24 -12.54 -10.04 2.73
N LEU A 25 -11.52 -9.19 2.71
CA LEU A 25 -10.80 -8.91 1.47
C LEU A 25 -10.18 -10.21 0.95
N PRO A 26 -10.38 -10.56 -0.33
CA PRO A 26 -9.74 -11.73 -0.89
C PRO A 26 -8.21 -11.61 -0.70
N PRO A 27 -7.48 -12.73 -0.53
CA PRO A 27 -6.03 -12.70 -0.29
C PRO A 27 -5.25 -11.91 -1.36
N SER A 28 -5.78 -11.85 -2.58
CA SER A 28 -5.24 -11.08 -3.72
C SER A 28 -5.36 -9.56 -3.58
N LEU A 29 -6.18 -9.06 -2.64
CA LEU A 29 -6.35 -7.63 -2.32
C LEU A 29 -5.81 -7.28 -0.92
N ALA A 30 -5.54 -8.27 -0.07
CA ALA A 30 -4.92 -8.05 1.23
C ALA A 30 -3.50 -7.45 1.07
N PRO A 31 -3.04 -6.56 1.97
CA PRO A 31 -1.67 -6.07 1.98
C PRO A 31 -0.69 -7.25 2.06
N LYS A 32 0.28 -7.33 1.14
CA LYS A 32 1.30 -8.40 1.16
C LYS A 32 2.61 -7.86 1.69
N ILE A 33 3.19 -8.65 2.57
CA ILE A 33 4.58 -8.54 2.97
C ILE A 33 5.40 -9.33 1.96
N GLY A 34 6.47 -8.73 1.46
CA GLY A 34 7.36 -9.38 0.49
C GLY A 34 8.63 -8.59 0.30
N ASN A 35 9.38 -8.90 -0.75
CA ASN A 35 10.46 -8.02 -1.16
C ASN A 35 9.87 -6.72 -1.76
N LEU A 36 10.68 -5.66 -1.89
CA LEU A 36 10.19 -4.36 -2.34
C LEU A 36 9.47 -4.44 -3.69
N TYR A 37 9.98 -5.21 -4.64
CA TYR A 37 9.41 -5.25 -5.98
C TYR A 37 8.07 -5.98 -5.98
N GLU A 38 7.94 -7.06 -5.23
CA GLU A 38 6.67 -7.79 -5.07
C GLU A 38 5.58 -6.94 -4.41
N VAL A 39 5.97 -6.03 -3.52
CA VAL A 39 5.03 -5.07 -2.92
C VAL A 39 4.60 -4.06 -3.98
N LEU A 40 5.55 -3.45 -4.70
CA LEU A 40 5.25 -2.38 -5.65
C LEU A 40 4.54 -2.86 -6.93
N SER A 41 4.87 -4.06 -7.42
CA SER A 41 4.34 -4.63 -8.67
C SER A 41 2.85 -4.98 -8.61
N ARG A 42 2.27 -5.03 -7.39
CA ARG A 42 0.82 -5.23 -7.19
C ARG A 42 -0.02 -4.00 -7.56
N THR A 43 0.62 -2.85 -7.69
CA THR A 43 -0.07 -1.62 -8.09
C THR A 43 0.19 -1.33 -9.57
N PRO A 44 -0.82 -0.86 -10.33
CA PRO A 44 -0.66 -0.59 -11.76
C PRO A 44 0.36 0.52 -12.04
N THR A 45 0.56 1.44 -11.10
CA THR A 45 1.56 2.51 -11.19
C THR A 45 2.97 2.06 -10.79
N GLY A 46 3.16 0.79 -10.44
CA GLY A 46 4.43 0.29 -9.92
C GLY A 46 4.86 0.95 -8.60
N GLY A 47 3.87 1.37 -7.82
CA GLY A 47 4.02 1.92 -6.48
C GLY A 47 4.38 3.40 -6.44
N VAL A 48 4.38 4.10 -7.57
CA VAL A 48 4.67 5.55 -7.61
C VAL A 48 3.68 6.32 -6.72
N GLY A 49 4.21 7.19 -5.87
CA GLY A 49 3.48 7.97 -4.86
C GLY A 49 3.20 7.22 -3.55
N LYS A 50 3.44 5.90 -3.50
CA LYS A 50 3.19 5.11 -2.29
C LYS A 50 4.33 5.24 -1.28
N LYS A 51 3.95 5.18 -0.01
CA LYS A 51 4.88 5.02 1.11
C LYS A 51 5.17 3.53 1.30
N VAL A 52 6.44 3.17 1.45
CA VAL A 52 6.86 1.81 1.78
C VAL A 52 7.96 1.84 2.82
N TYR A 53 7.98 0.85 3.71
CA TYR A 53 8.95 0.79 4.79
C TYR A 53 9.50 -0.62 4.96
N GLN A 54 10.66 -0.71 5.61
CA GLN A 54 11.26 -1.99 5.97
C GLN A 54 10.68 -2.44 7.30
N LEU A 55 10.14 -3.66 7.37
CA LEU A 55 9.55 -4.22 8.60
C LEU A 55 10.55 -4.26 9.77
N ARG A 56 11.85 -4.36 9.49
CA ARG A 56 12.90 -4.30 10.53
C ARG A 56 12.95 -2.97 11.28
N TRP A 57 12.43 -1.89 10.71
CA TRP A 57 12.37 -0.59 11.40
C TRP A 57 11.37 -0.63 12.54
N LYS A 58 10.19 -1.24 12.33
CA LYS A 58 9.22 -1.55 13.39
C LYS A 58 9.82 -2.39 14.50
N GLY A 59 10.54 -3.46 14.14
CA GLY A 59 11.21 -4.32 15.13
C GLY A 59 12.28 -3.59 15.96
N LYS A 60 12.71 -2.40 15.54
CA LYS A 60 13.67 -1.55 16.24
C LYS A 60 13.04 -0.30 16.87
N GLN A 61 11.71 -0.20 16.88
CA GLN A 61 11.00 0.99 17.37
C GLN A 61 11.49 2.28 16.69
N ILE A 62 11.80 2.16 15.40
CA ILE A 62 12.14 3.31 14.55
C ILE A 62 10.87 3.64 13.80
N ASP A 63 10.08 4.55 14.35
CA ASP A 63 8.77 4.93 13.81
C ASP A 63 8.88 6.09 12.80
N ASP A 64 7.86 6.22 11.96
CA ASP A 64 7.71 7.29 10.97
C ASP A 64 8.88 7.38 9.96
N CYS A 65 9.45 6.22 9.62
CA CYS A 65 10.45 6.03 8.59
C CYS A 65 9.86 5.29 7.39
N TYR A 66 10.02 5.87 6.19
CA TYR A 66 9.46 5.32 4.96
C TYR A 66 10.17 5.89 3.73
N TRP A 67 10.02 5.18 2.62
CA TRP A 67 10.34 5.68 1.30
C TRP A 67 9.07 6.11 0.61
N VAL A 68 9.08 7.27 -0.03
CA VAL A 68 8.08 7.65 -1.02
C VAL A 68 8.62 7.26 -2.38
N VAL A 69 7.98 6.29 -3.03
CA VAL A 69 8.44 5.77 -4.32
C VAL A 69 8.12 6.76 -5.43
N THR A 70 9.10 7.07 -6.26
CA THR A 70 8.97 8.00 -7.39
C THR A 70 9.00 7.28 -8.72
N ARG A 71 9.73 6.16 -8.80
CA ARG A 71 9.88 5.37 -10.02
C ARG A 71 10.24 3.93 -9.72
N SER A 72 9.77 3.02 -10.57
CA SER A 72 10.11 1.60 -10.53
C SER A 72 10.36 1.06 -11.94
N LYS A 73 11.24 0.06 -12.03
CA LYS A 73 11.50 -0.74 -13.23
C LYS A 73 11.57 -2.20 -12.82
N PHE A 74 10.55 -2.97 -13.19
CA PHE A 74 10.44 -4.37 -12.83
C PHE A 74 11.05 -5.31 -13.88
N LYS A 75 11.41 -6.51 -13.44
CA LYS A 75 11.78 -7.66 -14.26
C LYS A 75 11.29 -8.94 -13.56
N CYS A 76 11.33 -10.07 -14.25
CA CYS A 76 10.94 -11.38 -13.67
C CYS A 76 9.54 -11.30 -13.03
N GLU A 77 8.55 -10.78 -13.76
CA GLU A 77 7.16 -10.66 -13.30
C GLU A 77 6.98 -9.86 -12.00
N GLY A 78 7.84 -8.87 -11.76
CA GLY A 78 7.74 -8.02 -10.57
C GLY A 78 8.40 -8.58 -9.32
N SER A 79 9.05 -9.74 -9.39
CA SER A 79 9.85 -10.26 -8.28
C SER A 79 11.19 -9.52 -8.11
N HIS A 80 11.67 -8.86 -9.17
CA HIS A 80 12.97 -8.21 -9.21
C HIS A 80 12.90 -6.85 -9.92
N GLY A 81 13.93 -6.02 -9.78
CA GLY A 81 13.96 -4.75 -10.49
C GLY A 81 14.94 -3.72 -9.96
N LYS A 82 14.56 -2.46 -10.14
CA LYS A 82 15.14 -1.26 -9.53
C LYS A 82 13.99 -0.33 -9.14
N ALA A 83 14.09 0.28 -7.97
CA ALA A 83 13.14 1.27 -7.49
C ALA A 83 13.91 2.49 -6.97
N TRP A 84 13.27 3.65 -7.08
CA TRP A 84 13.79 4.93 -6.65
C TRP A 84 12.74 5.67 -5.83
N GLY A 85 13.20 6.57 -4.96
CA GLY A 85 12.31 7.33 -4.11
C GLY A 85 13.03 8.36 -3.25
N HIS A 86 12.25 9.00 -2.39
CA HIS A 86 12.73 9.89 -1.33
C HIS A 86 12.63 9.18 0.01
N LEU A 87 13.73 9.15 0.76
CA LEU A 87 13.75 8.63 2.11
C LEU A 87 13.24 9.70 3.09
N TYR A 88 12.22 9.33 3.83
CA TYR A 88 11.75 10.02 5.01
C TYR A 88 12.22 9.27 6.25
N TRP A 89 12.91 9.97 7.13
CA TRP A 89 13.43 9.44 8.37
C TRP A 89 12.84 10.23 9.53
N LYS A 90 12.02 9.58 10.36
CA LYS A 90 11.28 10.21 11.47
C LYS A 90 10.53 11.46 11.00
N GLY A 91 9.79 11.32 9.90
CA GLY A 91 9.00 12.39 9.29
C GLY A 91 9.79 13.43 8.48
N LYS A 92 11.13 13.41 8.50
CA LYS A 92 11.96 14.38 7.78
C LYS A 92 12.45 13.80 6.46
N ASN A 93 12.32 14.56 5.37
CA ASN A 93 12.93 14.18 4.10
C ASN A 93 14.47 14.31 4.21
N VAL A 94 15.16 13.17 4.22
CA VAL A 94 16.63 13.09 4.30
C VAL A 94 17.27 12.83 2.94
N SER A 95 16.48 12.53 1.91
CA SER A 95 16.93 12.42 0.51
C SER A 95 16.22 13.44 -0.36
N PRO A 96 16.72 14.69 -0.41
CA PRO A 96 16.10 15.75 -1.21
C PRO A 96 16.03 15.41 -2.70
N ARG A 97 17.00 14.63 -3.19
CA ARG A 97 17.03 14.12 -4.56
C ARG A 97 16.46 12.72 -4.59
N GLU A 98 15.88 12.34 -5.73
CA GLU A 98 15.50 10.95 -5.97
C GLU A 98 16.76 10.07 -5.85
N GLU A 99 16.70 9.03 -5.03
CA GLU A 99 17.79 8.05 -4.91
C GLU A 99 17.30 6.61 -5.05
N ARG A 100 18.23 5.70 -5.34
CA ARG A 100 17.91 4.28 -5.51
C ARG A 100 17.65 3.63 -4.15
N ILE A 101 16.47 3.02 -4.01
CA ILE A 101 16.10 2.28 -2.80
C ILE A 101 17.00 1.04 -2.67
N ARG A 102 17.78 0.97 -1.59
CA ARG A 102 18.70 -0.13 -1.31
C ARG A 102 18.03 -1.22 -0.46
N GLY A 103 18.57 -2.44 -0.52
CA GLY A 103 18.05 -3.57 0.27
C GLY A 103 16.70 -4.10 -0.20
N ALA A 104 16.27 -3.76 -1.42
CA ALA A 104 14.98 -4.14 -2.01
C ALA A 104 14.69 -5.65 -1.94
N LEU A 105 15.68 -6.49 -2.27
CA LEU A 105 15.56 -7.96 -2.22
C LEU A 105 15.93 -8.55 -0.85
N LYS A 106 16.62 -7.79 -0.01
CA LYS A 106 17.21 -8.30 1.24
C LYS A 106 16.21 -8.30 2.39
N TYR A 107 15.36 -7.28 2.45
CA TYR A 107 14.48 -7.06 3.58
C TYR A 107 13.03 -7.32 3.20
N SER A 108 12.21 -7.58 4.20
CA SER A 108 10.76 -7.58 4.07
C SER A 108 10.24 -6.14 4.09
N TRP A 109 9.38 -5.83 3.13
CA TRP A 109 8.78 -4.52 2.92
C TRP A 109 7.26 -4.61 3.06
N ALA A 110 6.65 -3.48 3.41
CA ALA A 110 5.20 -3.29 3.44
C ALA A 110 4.84 -1.85 3.04
N GLU A 111 3.60 -1.64 2.59
CA GLU A 111 3.05 -0.30 2.34
C GLU A 111 2.78 0.44 3.66
N GLY A 112 3.01 1.75 3.66
CA GLY A 112 2.82 2.65 4.80
C GLY A 112 4.14 3.19 5.37
N SER A 113 4.12 3.48 6.67
CA SER A 113 5.29 3.85 7.47
C SER A 113 5.58 2.80 8.52
N SER A 114 6.84 2.74 8.97
CA SER A 114 7.22 2.00 10.18
C SER A 114 6.45 2.51 11.38
#